data_AF-A0AAU7LX89-F1
#
_entry.id   AF-A0AAU7LX89-F1
#
_cell.length_a   1.000
_cell.length_b   1.000
_cell.length_c   1.000
_cell.angle_alpha   90.00
_cell.angle_beta   90.00
_cell.angle_gamma   90.00
#
_symmetry.space_group_name_H-M   'P 1'
#
loop_
_entity.id
_entity.type
_entity.pdbx_description
1 polymer ?
#
loop_
_entity_poly.entity_id
_entity_poly.type
_entity_poly.pdbx_seq_one_letter_code
_entity_poly.pdbx_strand_id
1 'polypeptide(L)'
;MIESTTENFVHLVNQVKVAHRLCAGFYQRLLPTIKHVASELDFTFWSWRPLETERPPRATTQPAEKWAWDFLPLFASEHIYRRSDGDVAKVGDVAIIFSIYLDESFKKENRSKLGIAGQPDPIVLPMGEAVVEMSLYRCDQDNGESFDSQWTGLGWPDKCIEGWQKVSDLMSTMYLRHTLVEFIANPDTVVDKLRLRLAEAQVAALDR
;
A
#
# COMPACT_ATOMS: atom_id res chain seq x y z
N MET A 1 -2.11 -43.98 22.42
CA MET A 1 -1.81 -42.53 22.32
C MET A 1 -1.33 -42.15 20.92
N ILE A 2 -2.10 -42.44 19.87
CA ILE A 2 -1.83 -41.98 18.48
C ILE A 2 -2.99 -41.10 17.98
N GLU A 3 -4.19 -41.22 18.56
CA GLU A 3 -5.36 -40.38 18.26
C GLU A 3 -5.11 -38.87 18.48
N SER A 4 -4.26 -38.48 19.44
CA SER A 4 -4.06 -37.06 19.77
C SER A 4 -3.35 -36.25 18.68
N THR A 5 -2.52 -36.86 17.84
CA THR A 5 -1.77 -36.13 16.82
C THR A 5 -2.62 -35.86 15.58
N THR A 6 -3.38 -36.84 15.12
CA THR A 6 -4.27 -36.67 13.96
C THR A 6 -5.41 -35.70 14.26
N GLU A 7 -6.02 -35.78 15.45
CA GLU A 7 -7.07 -34.82 15.87
C GLU A 7 -6.53 -33.39 15.94
N ASN A 8 -5.30 -33.19 16.45
CA ASN A 8 -4.65 -31.88 16.48
C ASN A 8 -4.42 -31.32 15.07
N PHE A 9 -4.00 -32.15 14.11
CA PHE A 9 -3.83 -31.71 12.73
C PHE A 9 -5.17 -31.40 12.04
N VAL A 10 -6.22 -32.17 12.33
CA VAL A 10 -7.58 -31.85 11.84
C VAL A 10 -8.04 -30.48 12.36
N HIS A 11 -7.79 -30.20 13.65
CA HIS A 11 -8.11 -28.91 14.23
C HIS A 11 -7.35 -27.77 13.56
N LEU A 12 -6.02 -27.92 13.40
CA LEU A 12 -5.16 -26.94 12.73
C LEU A 12 -5.63 -26.65 11.30
N VAL A 13 -5.89 -27.69 10.50
CA VAL A 13 -6.38 -27.53 9.13
C VAL A 13 -7.71 -26.78 9.10
N ASN A 14 -8.62 -27.05 10.05
CA ASN A 14 -9.88 -26.33 10.14
C ASN A 14 -9.69 -24.86 10.53
N GLN A 15 -8.78 -24.53 11.44
CA GLN A 15 -8.46 -23.14 11.78
C GLN A 15 -7.90 -22.39 10.57
N VAL A 16 -6.96 -23.00 9.83
CA VAL A 16 -6.39 -22.41 8.61
C VAL A 16 -7.46 -22.19 7.54
N LYS A 17 -8.37 -23.14 7.34
CA LYS A 17 -9.53 -22.96 6.42
C LYS A 17 -10.39 -21.76 6.79
N VAL A 18 -10.69 -21.60 8.08
CA VAL A 18 -11.47 -20.46 8.58
C VAL A 18 -10.70 -19.15 8.37
N ALA A 19 -9.41 -19.12 8.71
CA ALA A 19 -8.55 -17.95 8.53
C ALA A 19 -8.51 -17.49 7.06
N HIS A 20 -8.29 -18.40 6.11
CA HIS A 20 -8.30 -18.05 4.69
C HIS A 20 -9.65 -17.50 4.21
N ARG A 21 -10.78 -18.05 4.69
CA ARG A 21 -12.11 -17.52 4.36
C ARG A 21 -12.34 -16.13 4.94
N LEU A 22 -11.85 -15.88 6.15
CA LEU A 22 -11.89 -14.55 6.77
C LEU A 22 -11.03 -13.55 5.98
N CYS A 23 -9.81 -13.93 5.60
CA CYS A 23 -8.95 -13.11 4.74
C CYS A 23 -9.64 -12.78 3.41
N ALA A 24 -10.21 -13.79 2.73
CA ALA A 24 -10.91 -13.57 1.47
C ALA A 24 -12.10 -12.61 1.61
N GLY A 25 -12.94 -12.80 2.66
CA GLY A 25 -14.05 -11.90 2.95
C GLY A 25 -13.59 -10.48 3.31
N PHE A 26 -12.48 -10.35 4.04
CA PHE A 26 -11.87 -9.05 4.34
C PHE A 26 -11.38 -8.35 3.06
N TYR A 27 -10.70 -9.06 2.15
CA TYR A 27 -10.24 -8.49 0.87
C TYR A 27 -11.38 -8.08 -0.05
N GLN A 28 -12.51 -8.79 -0.01
CA GLN A 28 -13.75 -8.38 -0.69
C GLN A 28 -14.31 -7.06 -0.17
N ARG A 29 -13.89 -6.58 1.00
CA ARG A 29 -14.21 -5.25 1.51
C ARG A 29 -13.09 -4.25 1.25
N LEU A 30 -11.85 -4.61 1.58
CA LEU A 30 -10.69 -3.73 1.47
C LEU A 30 -10.45 -3.25 0.03
N LEU A 31 -10.41 -4.15 -0.94
CA LEU A 31 -10.05 -3.78 -2.32
C LEU A 31 -11.09 -2.84 -2.96
N PRO A 32 -12.41 -3.08 -2.81
CA PRO A 32 -13.41 -2.09 -3.21
C PRO A 32 -13.29 -0.76 -2.48
N THR A 33 -12.93 -0.76 -1.19
CA THR A 33 -12.72 0.51 -0.46
C THR A 33 -11.55 1.31 -1.04
N ILE A 34 -10.41 0.68 -1.32
CA ILE A 34 -9.26 1.35 -1.96
C ILE A 34 -9.69 1.94 -3.31
N LYS A 35 -10.39 1.13 -4.12
CA LYS A 35 -10.91 1.58 -5.42
C LYS A 35 -11.87 2.76 -5.27
N HIS A 36 -12.80 2.72 -4.32
CA HIS A 36 -13.78 3.78 -4.05
C HIS A 36 -13.08 5.10 -3.73
N VAL A 37 -12.14 5.08 -2.76
CA VAL A 37 -11.39 6.29 -2.38
C VAL A 37 -10.63 6.88 -3.57
N ALA A 38 -10.02 6.04 -4.41
CA ALA A 38 -9.33 6.49 -5.61
C ALA A 38 -10.31 7.06 -6.66
N SER A 39 -11.44 6.39 -6.92
CA SER A 39 -12.38 6.81 -7.95
C SER A 39 -13.14 8.09 -7.61
N GLU A 40 -13.44 8.34 -6.34
CA GLU A 40 -14.08 9.59 -5.88
C GLU A 40 -13.19 10.84 -6.04
N LEU A 41 -11.92 10.63 -6.40
CA LEU A 41 -10.91 11.66 -6.65
C LEU A 41 -10.41 11.63 -8.11
N ASP A 42 -11.12 10.91 -8.98
CA ASP A 42 -10.85 10.74 -10.41
C ASP A 42 -9.51 10.05 -10.72
N PHE A 43 -8.98 9.24 -9.80
CA PHE A 43 -7.81 8.42 -10.09
C PHE A 43 -8.19 7.11 -10.77
N THR A 44 -7.33 6.68 -11.69
CA THR A 44 -7.44 5.41 -12.41
C THR A 44 -6.37 4.43 -11.95
N PHE A 45 -6.71 3.14 -11.91
CA PHE A 45 -5.80 2.10 -11.47
C PHE A 45 -4.59 1.99 -12.42
N TRP A 46 -3.39 1.97 -11.85
CA TRP A 46 -2.17 1.82 -12.62
C TRP A 46 -1.50 0.47 -12.36
N SER A 47 -1.19 0.16 -11.10
CA SER A 47 -0.51 -1.09 -10.76
C SER A 47 -0.67 -1.48 -9.30
N TRP A 48 -0.30 -2.72 -8.98
CA TRP A 48 -0.21 -3.19 -7.59
C TRP A 48 0.93 -4.19 -7.44
N ARG A 49 1.48 -4.29 -6.23
CA ARG A 49 2.40 -5.38 -5.85
C ARG A 49 2.39 -5.63 -4.35
N PRO A 50 2.84 -6.82 -3.89
CA PRO A 50 3.15 -7.04 -2.50
C PRO A 50 4.24 -6.08 -2.02
N LEU A 51 4.14 -5.67 -0.76
CA LEU A 51 5.20 -4.98 -0.04
C LEU A 51 5.90 -6.01 0.86
N GLU A 52 7.22 -5.86 1.05
CA GLU A 52 8.04 -6.70 1.94
C GLU A 52 8.27 -8.16 1.50
N THR A 53 7.47 -8.68 0.58
CA THR A 53 7.53 -10.06 0.06
C THR A 53 7.55 -10.09 -1.46
N GLU A 54 7.79 -11.27 -2.03
CA GLU A 54 7.58 -11.52 -3.44
C GLU A 54 6.11 -11.88 -3.73
N ARG A 55 5.76 -11.93 -5.02
CA ARG A 55 4.50 -12.56 -5.44
C ARG A 55 4.62 -14.07 -5.26
N PRO A 56 3.51 -14.80 -5.03
CA PRO A 56 3.55 -16.26 -4.99
C PRO A 56 4.27 -16.82 -6.23
N PRO A 57 5.18 -17.79 -6.05
CA PRO A 57 5.97 -18.35 -7.15
C PRO A 57 5.07 -18.96 -8.24
N ARG A 58 5.57 -19.00 -9.48
CA ARG A 58 4.85 -19.51 -10.64
C ARG A 58 5.66 -20.58 -11.37
N ALA A 59 4.95 -21.43 -12.13
CA ALA A 59 5.52 -22.40 -13.05
C ALA A 59 6.54 -23.37 -12.40
N THR A 60 7.82 -23.22 -12.71
CA THR A 60 8.89 -24.16 -12.36
C THR A 60 9.60 -23.85 -11.04
N THR A 61 9.22 -22.78 -10.35
CA THR A 61 9.79 -22.43 -9.04
C THR A 61 9.20 -23.31 -7.94
N GLN A 62 10.06 -23.96 -7.14
CA GLN A 62 9.67 -24.78 -6.00
C GLN A 62 9.08 -23.91 -4.87
N PRO A 63 7.78 -24.07 -4.51
CA PRO A 63 7.14 -23.29 -3.43
C PRO A 63 7.81 -23.35 -2.06
N ALA A 64 8.42 -24.50 -1.72
CA ALA A 64 9.08 -24.69 -0.42
C ALA A 64 10.40 -23.92 -0.26
N GLU A 65 10.95 -23.37 -1.34
CA GLU A 65 12.17 -22.55 -1.33
C GLU A 65 11.88 -21.05 -1.21
N LYS A 66 10.60 -20.68 -1.10
CA LYS A 66 10.11 -19.31 -0.95
C LYS A 66 9.67 -19.03 0.48
N TRP A 67 9.50 -17.75 0.81
CA TRP A 67 8.96 -17.40 2.12
C TRP A 67 7.50 -17.82 2.18
N ALA A 68 7.05 -18.38 3.30
CA ALA A 68 5.64 -18.66 3.55
C ALA A 68 4.78 -17.38 3.40
N TRP A 69 5.35 -16.22 3.73
CA TRP A 69 4.70 -14.93 3.53
C TRP A 69 4.49 -14.52 2.06
N ASP A 70 5.25 -15.07 1.11
CA ASP A 70 5.05 -14.79 -0.32
C ASP A 70 3.65 -15.28 -0.79
N PHE A 71 3.03 -16.19 -0.05
CA PHE A 71 1.67 -16.68 -0.29
C PHE A 71 0.57 -15.79 0.31
N LEU A 72 0.93 -14.69 0.98
CA LEU A 72 0.03 -13.72 1.60
C LEU A 72 0.25 -12.31 1.02
N PRO A 73 0.11 -12.11 -0.30
CA PRO A 73 0.53 -10.89 -1.00
C PRO A 73 -0.23 -9.61 -0.63
N LEU A 74 -1.36 -9.73 0.09
CA LEU A 74 -2.16 -8.59 0.56
C LEU A 74 -1.96 -8.30 2.06
N PHE A 75 -1.09 -9.06 2.74
CA PHE A 75 -0.73 -8.79 4.15
C PHE A 75 0.03 -7.47 4.28
N ALA A 76 0.89 -7.20 3.31
CA ALA A 76 1.41 -5.88 3.02
C ALA A 76 1.41 -5.70 1.49
N SER A 77 0.82 -4.62 0.99
CA SER A 77 0.68 -4.41 -0.46
C SER A 77 0.59 -2.94 -0.81
N GLU A 78 1.06 -2.57 -1.99
CA GLU A 78 0.84 -1.24 -2.53
C GLU A 78 -0.11 -1.29 -3.73
N HIS A 79 -0.95 -0.26 -3.83
CA HIS A 79 -1.88 -0.04 -4.92
C HIS A 79 -1.69 1.37 -5.44
N ILE A 80 -1.28 1.49 -6.70
CA ILE A 80 -0.94 2.76 -7.33
C ILE A 80 -2.06 3.16 -8.27
N TYR A 81 -2.53 4.39 -8.11
CA TYR A 81 -3.51 5.02 -8.98
C TYR A 81 -2.98 6.36 -9.47
N ARG A 82 -3.39 6.78 -10.66
CA ARG A 82 -2.98 8.05 -11.27
C ARG A 82 -4.15 8.76 -11.94
N ARG A 83 -4.09 10.08 -11.90
CA ARG A 83 -4.95 11.00 -12.63
C ARG A 83 -4.03 11.81 -13.53
N SER A 84 -3.95 11.40 -14.79
CA SER A 84 -3.14 12.06 -15.83
C SER A 84 -3.91 12.14 -17.14
N ASP A 85 -3.65 13.19 -17.91
CA ASP A 85 -4.22 13.36 -19.26
C ASP A 85 -3.20 12.95 -20.34
N GLY A 86 -3.15 11.65 -20.60
CA GLY A 86 -2.23 11.02 -21.54
C GLY A 86 -0.94 10.54 -20.87
N ASP A 87 0.09 10.33 -21.70
CA ASP A 87 1.37 9.75 -21.27
C ASP A 87 2.37 10.80 -20.78
N VAL A 88 2.32 12.01 -21.33
CA VAL A 88 3.20 13.13 -20.97
C VAL A 88 2.69 13.77 -19.68
N ALA A 89 3.59 13.93 -18.70
CA ALA A 89 3.30 14.58 -17.44
C ALA A 89 2.99 16.07 -17.64
N LYS A 90 1.85 16.50 -17.13
CA LYS A 90 1.40 17.90 -17.14
C LYS A 90 1.23 18.43 -15.73
N VAL A 91 1.28 19.74 -15.58
CA VAL A 91 0.93 20.42 -14.33
C VAL A 91 -0.42 19.93 -13.82
N GLY A 92 -0.44 19.47 -12.57
CA GLY A 92 -1.65 18.97 -11.93
C GLY A 92 -1.94 17.49 -12.15
N ASP A 93 -1.14 16.77 -12.94
CA ASP A 93 -1.13 15.31 -12.92
C ASP A 93 -0.69 14.82 -11.54
N VAL A 94 -1.40 13.83 -11.02
CA VAL A 94 -1.17 13.30 -9.67
C VAL A 94 -1.16 11.78 -9.71
N ALA A 95 -0.28 11.17 -8.92
CA ALA A 95 -0.37 9.77 -8.53
C ALA A 95 -0.50 9.63 -7.02
N ILE A 96 -1.17 8.57 -6.60
CA ILE A 96 -1.33 8.18 -5.20
C ILE A 96 -0.95 6.71 -5.05
N ILE A 97 -0.16 6.42 -4.03
CA ILE A 97 0.20 5.07 -3.61
C ILE A 97 -0.52 4.78 -2.30
N PHE A 98 -1.37 3.76 -2.28
CA PHE A 98 -1.93 3.21 -1.05
C PHE A 98 -1.07 2.03 -0.60
N SER A 99 -0.19 2.26 0.37
CA SER A 99 0.62 1.24 1.02
C SER A 99 -0.14 0.68 2.22
N ILE A 100 -0.74 -0.49 2.03
CA ILE A 100 -1.52 -1.20 3.03
C ILE A 100 -0.60 -2.12 3.82
N TYR A 101 -0.70 -2.06 5.15
CA TYR A 101 -0.11 -3.01 6.07
C TYR A 101 -1.19 -3.51 7.03
N LEU A 102 -1.49 -4.81 7.01
CA LEU A 102 -2.36 -5.40 8.03
C LEU A 102 -1.66 -5.47 9.39
N ASP A 103 -0.34 -5.46 9.37
CA ASP A 103 0.52 -5.40 10.54
C ASP A 103 1.80 -4.63 10.15
N GLU A 104 1.97 -3.42 10.69
CA GLU A 104 3.16 -2.63 10.36
C GLU A 104 4.46 -3.13 10.97
N SER A 105 4.44 -4.05 11.94
CA SER A 105 5.67 -4.71 12.41
C SER A 105 6.33 -5.53 11.30
N PHE A 106 5.57 -5.87 10.25
CA PHE A 106 6.07 -6.57 9.07
C PHE A 106 6.98 -5.71 8.19
N LYS A 107 6.90 -4.38 8.28
CA LYS A 107 7.77 -3.43 7.54
C LYS A 107 9.24 -3.76 7.79
N LYS A 108 10.07 -3.75 6.75
CA LYS A 108 11.51 -4.05 6.86
C LYS A 108 12.18 -3.20 7.94
N GLU A 109 11.89 -1.90 7.97
CA GLU A 109 12.43 -0.96 8.95
C GLU A 109 12.09 -1.36 10.40
N ASN A 110 10.87 -1.81 10.64
CA ASN A 110 10.41 -2.23 11.96
C ASN A 110 11.01 -3.58 12.35
N ARG A 111 11.08 -4.54 11.42
CA ARG A 111 11.78 -5.81 11.63
C ARG A 111 13.26 -5.62 11.94
N SER A 112 13.93 -4.71 11.23
CA SER A 112 15.33 -4.37 11.48
C SER A 112 15.56 -3.80 12.89
N LYS A 113 14.66 -2.95 13.40
CA LYS A 113 14.72 -2.44 14.79
C LYS A 113 14.58 -3.56 15.84
N LEU A 114 13.88 -4.63 15.49
CA LEU A 114 13.72 -5.82 16.34
C LEU A 114 14.87 -6.84 16.16
N GLY A 115 15.86 -6.54 15.33
CA GLY A 115 16.95 -7.48 15.02
C GLY A 115 16.52 -8.68 14.18
N ILE A 116 15.35 -8.63 13.55
CA ILE A 116 14.83 -9.70 12.69
C ILE A 116 15.41 -9.53 11.29
N ALA A 117 16.29 -10.45 10.90
CA ALA A 117 16.81 -10.57 9.54
C ALA A 117 16.12 -11.71 8.78
N GLY A 118 15.85 -11.52 7.49
CA GLY A 118 15.22 -12.55 6.65
C GLY A 118 13.72 -12.71 6.93
N GLN A 119 13.20 -13.94 6.77
CA GLN A 119 11.79 -14.25 6.93
C GLN A 119 11.37 -14.09 8.40
N PRO A 120 10.39 -13.24 8.74
CA PRO A 120 9.92 -13.15 10.11
C PRO A 120 9.12 -14.42 10.47
N ASP A 121 9.30 -14.91 11.69
CA ASP A 121 8.49 -16.02 12.21
C ASP A 121 7.11 -15.48 12.63
N PRO A 122 6.00 -16.05 12.08
CA PRO A 122 4.64 -15.58 12.35
C PRO A 122 4.18 -15.72 13.80
N ILE A 123 4.84 -16.54 14.61
CA ILE A 123 4.47 -16.77 16.02
C ILE A 123 5.10 -15.73 16.93
N VAL A 124 6.30 -15.26 16.59
CA VAL A 124 7.11 -14.38 17.46
C VAL A 124 7.13 -12.93 17.00
N LEU A 125 6.71 -12.65 15.76
CA LEU A 125 6.59 -11.28 15.25
C LEU A 125 5.54 -10.53 16.11
N PRO A 126 5.92 -9.42 16.79
CA PRO A 126 4.96 -8.66 17.58
C PRO A 126 3.90 -8.03 16.69
N MET A 127 2.64 -8.04 17.13
CA MET A 127 1.56 -7.42 16.39
C MET A 127 1.71 -5.90 16.38
N GLY A 128 1.85 -5.34 15.18
CA GLY A 128 1.80 -3.90 14.93
C GLY A 128 0.39 -3.41 14.61
N GLU A 129 0.27 -2.11 14.37
CA GLU A 129 -0.98 -1.50 13.94
C GLU A 129 -1.28 -1.84 12.46
N ALA A 130 -2.57 -2.05 12.15
CA ALA A 130 -3.05 -2.15 10.77
C ALA A 130 -3.26 -0.74 10.21
N VAL A 131 -2.56 -0.39 9.14
CA VAL A 131 -2.51 0.98 8.60
C VAL A 131 -2.60 1.04 7.08
N VAL A 132 -3.03 2.21 6.60
CA VAL A 132 -2.84 2.65 5.23
C VAL A 132 -1.96 3.89 5.23
N GLU A 133 -0.84 3.80 4.52
CA GLU A 133 0.04 4.92 4.24
C GLU A 133 -0.24 5.40 2.82
N MET A 134 -0.48 6.70 2.65
CA MET A 134 -0.78 7.31 1.36
C MET A 134 0.33 8.28 0.98
N SER A 135 1.04 7.97 -0.10
CA SER A 135 2.04 8.85 -0.68
C SER A 135 1.46 9.45 -1.96
N LEU A 136 1.31 10.77 -1.99
CA LEU A 136 0.87 11.51 -3.16
C LEU A 136 2.07 12.12 -3.86
N TYR A 137 2.00 12.19 -5.18
CA TYR A 137 2.99 12.88 -6.00
C TYR A 137 2.27 13.68 -7.06
N ARG A 138 2.75 14.89 -7.30
CA ARG A 138 2.18 15.81 -8.26
C ARG A 138 3.27 16.37 -9.16
N CYS A 139 2.94 16.50 -10.44
CA CYS A 139 3.72 17.28 -11.38
C CYS A 139 3.42 18.77 -11.21
N ASP A 140 4.46 19.57 -10.98
CA ASP A 140 4.36 21.02 -10.76
C ASP A 140 4.73 21.85 -12.00
N GLN A 141 5.33 21.22 -13.02
CA GLN A 141 5.77 21.88 -14.25
C GLN A 141 5.64 20.94 -15.46
N ASP A 142 5.19 21.46 -16.59
CA ASP A 142 5.22 20.73 -17.87
C ASP A 142 6.68 20.54 -18.31
N ASN A 143 7.06 19.31 -18.66
CA ASN A 143 8.44 19.00 -19.07
C ASN A 143 8.54 18.16 -20.35
N GLY A 144 7.41 17.72 -20.92
CA GLY A 144 7.38 16.90 -22.13
C GLY A 144 7.79 15.44 -21.93
N GLU A 145 8.10 15.03 -20.70
CA GLU A 145 8.46 13.65 -20.36
C GLU A 145 7.26 12.86 -19.85
N SER A 146 7.34 11.53 -19.91
CA SER A 146 6.26 10.70 -19.40
C SER A 146 6.21 10.70 -17.87
N PHE A 147 5.00 10.61 -17.29
CA PHE A 147 4.83 10.52 -15.84
C PHE A 147 5.57 9.29 -15.26
N ASP A 148 5.62 8.19 -16.01
CA ASP A 148 6.31 6.96 -15.61
C ASP A 148 7.84 7.14 -15.54
N SER A 149 8.43 7.83 -16.53
CA SER A 149 9.86 8.15 -16.54
C SER A 149 10.25 9.02 -15.35
N GLN A 150 9.42 10.02 -15.03
CA GLN A 150 9.64 10.92 -13.90
C GLN A 150 9.51 10.20 -12.56
N TRP A 151 8.57 9.25 -12.45
CA TRP A 151 8.35 8.45 -11.25
C TRP A 151 9.54 7.54 -10.91
N THR A 152 10.20 7.00 -11.93
CA THR A 152 11.26 5.99 -11.80
C THR A 152 12.57 6.62 -11.30
N GLY A 153 12.60 7.08 -10.05
CA GLY A 153 13.75 7.76 -9.45
C GLY A 153 13.41 8.77 -8.36
N LEU A 154 12.13 9.06 -8.13
CA LEU A 154 11.73 9.97 -7.05
C LEU A 154 12.02 9.37 -5.69
N GLY A 155 12.40 10.25 -4.75
CA GLY A 155 12.44 9.92 -3.34
C GLY A 155 11.05 9.61 -2.78
N TRP A 156 11.04 8.93 -1.64
CA TRP A 156 9.84 8.81 -0.82
C TRP A 156 9.58 10.11 -0.06
N PRO A 157 8.32 10.49 0.20
CA PRO A 157 8.02 11.66 1.03
C PRO A 157 8.66 11.52 2.41
N ASP A 158 9.20 12.62 2.94
CA ASP A 158 9.54 12.70 4.35
C ASP A 158 8.25 12.65 5.16
N LYS A 159 8.11 11.62 5.99
CA LYS A 159 6.92 11.35 6.81
C LYS A 159 6.77 12.34 7.97
N CYS A 160 7.81 13.13 8.26
CA CYS A 160 7.82 14.15 9.33
C CYS A 160 7.36 15.54 8.84
N ILE A 161 7.25 15.75 7.53
CA ILE A 161 6.83 17.02 6.95
C ILE A 161 5.34 16.97 6.63
N GLU A 162 4.58 17.90 7.21
CA GLU A 162 3.16 18.06 6.87
C GLU A 162 2.98 18.80 5.55
N GLY A 163 2.07 18.30 4.70
CA GLY A 163 1.72 18.93 3.44
C GLY A 163 2.68 18.63 2.29
N TRP A 164 2.62 19.46 1.24
CA TRP A 164 3.40 19.28 0.03
C TRP A 164 4.86 19.68 0.24
N GLN A 165 5.77 18.78 -0.16
CA GLN A 165 7.22 19.00 -0.14
C GLN A 165 7.81 18.73 -1.53
N LYS A 166 8.86 19.46 -1.91
CA LYS A 166 9.55 19.25 -3.19
C LYS A 166 10.38 17.97 -3.13
N VAL A 167 10.20 17.09 -4.12
CA VAL A 167 11.04 15.89 -4.31
C VAL A 167 11.99 16.06 -5.50
N SER A 168 11.66 16.94 -6.44
CA SER A 168 12.52 17.42 -7.51
C SER A 168 12.09 18.83 -7.94
N ASP A 169 12.78 19.44 -8.90
CA ASP A 169 12.37 20.72 -9.47
C ASP A 169 10.95 20.67 -10.09
N LEU A 170 10.61 19.49 -10.64
CA LEU A 170 9.40 19.25 -11.42
C LEU A 170 8.27 18.63 -10.61
N MET A 171 8.55 18.08 -9.42
CA MET A 171 7.56 17.32 -8.66
C MET A 171 7.55 17.62 -7.16
N SER A 172 6.35 17.56 -6.61
CA SER A 172 6.08 17.60 -5.18
C SER A 172 5.47 16.29 -4.70
N THR A 173 5.66 15.98 -3.43
CA THR A 173 5.08 14.82 -2.77
C THR A 173 4.42 15.20 -1.44
N MET A 174 3.55 14.35 -0.93
CA MET A 174 2.92 14.48 0.39
C MET A 174 2.73 13.08 0.98
N TYR A 175 2.80 12.99 2.30
CA TYR A 175 2.49 11.78 3.05
C TYR A 175 1.28 11.98 3.95
N LEU A 176 0.40 10.97 3.99
CA LEU A 176 -0.73 10.88 4.92
C LEU A 176 -0.79 9.45 5.48
N ARG A 177 -1.27 9.30 6.71
CA ARG A 177 -1.42 8.00 7.38
C ARG A 177 -2.77 7.91 8.06
N HIS A 178 -3.42 6.76 7.92
CA HIS A 178 -4.62 6.40 8.69
C HIS A 178 -4.51 4.97 9.22
N THR A 179 -5.26 4.70 10.28
CA THR A 179 -5.53 3.31 10.65
C THR A 179 -6.36 2.65 9.55
N LEU A 180 -6.13 1.37 9.31
CA LEU A 180 -6.90 0.63 8.31
C LEU A 180 -8.37 0.48 8.74
N VAL A 181 -8.63 0.54 10.05
CA VAL A 181 -9.98 0.56 10.61
C VAL A 181 -10.72 1.83 10.19
N GLU A 182 -10.14 3.01 10.39
CA GLU A 182 -10.76 4.29 9.95
C GLU A 182 -10.99 4.28 8.45
N PHE A 183 -10.00 3.84 7.67
CA PHE A 183 -10.08 3.78 6.22
C PHE A 183 -11.22 2.91 5.70
N ILE A 184 -11.43 1.74 6.30
CA ILE A 184 -12.49 0.80 5.90
C ILE A 184 -13.87 1.21 6.43
N ALA A 185 -13.92 1.79 7.64
CA ALA A 185 -15.18 2.16 8.27
C ALA A 185 -15.74 3.47 7.71
N ASN A 186 -14.87 4.44 7.41
CA ASN A 186 -15.26 5.81 7.04
C ASN A 186 -14.47 6.30 5.80
N PRO A 187 -14.57 5.61 4.64
CA PRO A 187 -13.78 5.96 3.47
C PRO A 187 -14.05 7.37 2.95
N ASP A 188 -15.29 7.87 3.06
CA ASP A 188 -15.65 9.20 2.56
C ASP A 188 -14.96 10.32 3.37
N THR A 189 -14.72 10.11 4.67
CA THR A 189 -13.91 11.04 5.47
C THR A 189 -12.47 11.11 4.99
N VAL A 190 -11.90 9.98 4.53
CA VAL A 190 -10.57 9.96 3.93
C VAL A 190 -10.58 10.66 2.58
N VAL A 191 -11.61 10.45 1.76
CA VAL A 191 -11.82 11.16 0.48
C VAL A 191 -11.86 12.67 0.70
N ASP A 192 -12.64 13.16 1.67
CA ASP A 192 -12.74 14.60 1.94
C ASP A 192 -11.40 15.22 2.37
N LYS A 193 -10.64 14.51 3.23
CA LYS A 193 -9.29 14.93 3.63
C LYS A 193 -8.35 15.00 2.42
N LEU A 194 -8.35 13.97 1.57
CA LEU A 194 -7.53 13.94 0.36
C LEU A 194 -7.91 15.04 -0.63
N ARG A 195 -9.22 15.26 -0.84
CA ARG A 195 -9.75 16.29 -1.73
C ARG A 195 -9.28 17.69 -1.29
N LEU A 196 -9.32 17.98 0.01
CA LEU A 196 -8.82 19.23 0.57
C LEU A 196 -7.32 19.42 0.27
N ARG A 197 -6.49 18.39 0.50
CA ARG A 197 -5.04 18.42 0.24
C ARG A 197 -4.69 18.58 -1.24
N LEU A 198 -5.49 17.99 -2.12
CA LEU A 198 -5.33 18.14 -3.57
C LEU A 198 -5.74 19.55 -4.04
N ALA A 199 -6.70 20.19 -3.38
CA ALA A 199 -7.14 21.55 -3.70
C ALA A 199 -6.14 22.63 -3.24
N GLU A 200 -5.54 22.49 -2.05
CA GLU A 200 -4.43 23.36 -1.57
C GLU A 200 -3.31 23.45 -2.62
N ALA A 201 -3.11 22.35 -3.33
CA ALA A 201 -2.13 22.21 -4.37
C ALA A 201 -2.42 23.14 -5.57
N GLN A 202 -3.67 23.24 -6.03
CA GLN A 202 -4.04 23.99 -7.23
C GLN A 202 -3.92 25.51 -7.05
N VAL A 203 -4.19 26.02 -5.84
CA VAL A 203 -4.07 27.46 -5.54
C VAL A 203 -2.62 27.93 -5.65
N ALA A 204 -1.67 27.14 -5.13
CA ALA A 204 -0.25 27.47 -5.20
C ALA A 204 0.35 27.45 -6.62
N ALA A 205 -0.33 26.80 -7.58
CA ALA A 205 0.08 26.76 -8.99
C ALA A 205 -0.49 27.92 -9.82
N LEU A 206 -1.58 28.56 -9.37
CA LEU A 206 -2.21 29.70 -10.04
C LEU A 206 -1.62 31.05 -9.61
N ASP A 207 -0.94 31.10 -8.46
CA ASP A 207 -0.26 32.29 -7.94
C ASP A 207 1.21 32.42 -8.42
N ARG A 208 1.61 31.67 -9.45
CA ARG A 208 2.93 31.73 -10.11
C ARG A 208 2.80 31.93 -11.60
#